data_AF-A0A821SWA3-F1
#
_entry.id   AF-A0A821SWA3-F1
#
_cell.length_a   1.000
_cell.length_b   1.000
_cell.length_c   1.000
_cell.angle_alpha   90.00
_cell.angle_beta   90.00
_cell.angle_gamma   90.00
#
_symmetry.space_group_name_H-M   'P 1'
#
loop_
_entity.id
_entity.type
_entity.pdbx_description
1 polymer ?
#
loop_
_entity_poly.entity_id
_entity_poly.type
_entity_poly.pdbx_seq_one_letter_code
_entity_poly.pdbx_strand_id
1 'polypeptide(L)' 'MENNSFLLFLKKCHFATDIGANLTDGMYQGVYGSSKKHDSDLDQVIKRAFQSGLDKIIITAGTHHETIQALELCSKY' A
#
# COMPACT_ATOMS: atom_id res chain seq x y z
N MET A 1 23.42 7.20 -29.70
CA MET A 1 22.30 6.47 -29.07
C MET A 1 22.88 5.73 -27.88
N GLU A 2 23.12 6.46 -26.79
CA GLU A 2 23.66 5.87 -25.57
C GLU A 2 22.58 5.05 -24.87
N ASN A 3 23.01 3.91 -24.34
CA ASN A 3 22.18 2.84 -23.80
C ASN A 3 21.27 3.31 -22.64
N ASN A 4 20.04 3.68 -22.97
CA ASN A 4 18.95 3.90 -22.01
C ASN A 4 18.71 2.67 -21.11
N SER A 5 19.11 1.47 -21.55
CA SER A 5 18.96 0.22 -20.79
C SER A 5 19.83 0.15 -19.52
N PHE A 6 21.00 0.81 -19.49
CA PHE A 6 21.89 0.77 -18.31
C PHE A 6 21.43 1.73 -17.21
N LEU A 7 20.88 2.89 -17.59
CA LEU A 7 20.23 3.82 -16.67
C LEU A 7 18.94 3.23 -16.08
N LEU A 8 18.19 2.45 -16.86
CA LEU A 8 17.02 1.71 -16.41
C LEU A 8 17.40 0.62 -15.38
N PHE A 9 18.56 -0.02 -15.55
CA PHE A 9 19.10 -1.03 -14.64
C PHE A 9 19.53 -0.42 -13.30
N LEU A 10 20.22 0.73 -13.32
CA LEU A 10 20.63 1.45 -12.11
C LEU A 10 19.45 2.12 -11.36
N LYS A 11 18.36 2.45 -12.06
CA LYS A 11 17.11 2.95 -11.44
C LYS A 11 16.35 1.89 -10.62
N LYS A 12 16.74 0.62 -10.69
CA LYS A 12 16.00 -0.52 -10.14
C LYS A 12 16.61 -1.11 -8.86
N CYS A 13 17.43 -0.34 -8.15
CA CYS A 13 18.15 -0.81 -6.94
C CYS A 13 17.60 -0.29 -5.61
N HIS A 14 16.49 0.45 -5.58
CA HIS A 14 15.81 0.80 -4.33
C HIS A 14 14.54 -0.04 -4.17
N PHE A 15 14.66 -1.16 -3.44
CA PHE A 15 13.53 -1.96 -3.00
C PHE A 15 13.00 -1.37 -1.69
N ALA A 16 12.08 -0.41 -1.78
CA ALA A 16 11.42 0.12 -0.58
C ALA A 16 10.29 -0.83 -0.17
N THR A 17 10.37 -1.38 1.04
CA THR A 17 9.29 -2.17 1.65
C THR A 17 8.74 -1.40 2.84
N ASP A 18 7.44 -1.10 2.83
CA ASP A 18 6.75 -0.60 4.03
C ASP A 18 6.42 -1.80 4.91
N ILE A 19 7.01 -1.85 6.11
CA ILE A 19 6.85 -2.96 7.04
C ILE A 19 5.71 -2.75 8.05
N GLY A 20 5.04 -1.60 8.02
CA GLY A 20 4.16 -1.13 9.10
C GLY A 20 2.88 -0.43 8.64
N ALA A 21 2.21 -0.94 7.61
CA ALA A 21 1.02 -0.30 7.05
C ALA A 21 -0.29 -0.87 7.63
N ASN A 22 -1.02 -0.06 8.40
CA ASN A 22 -2.32 -0.43 8.98
C ASN A 22 -3.46 -0.34 7.94
N LEU A 23 -3.37 -1.02 6.80
CA LEU A 23 -4.33 -0.84 5.67
C LEU A 23 -5.78 -1.24 5.97
N THR A 24 -6.03 -1.92 7.10
CA THR A 24 -7.37 -2.25 7.61
C THR A 24 -8.02 -1.10 8.39
N ASP A 25 -7.30 0.00 8.65
CA ASP A 25 -7.82 1.15 9.39
C ASP A 25 -9.02 1.80 8.66
N GLY A 26 -10.04 2.18 9.43
CA GLY A 26 -11.24 2.82 8.93
C GLY A 26 -10.98 4.15 8.19
N MET A 27 -9.85 4.81 8.44
CA MET A 27 -9.42 6.02 7.73
C MET A 27 -9.31 5.80 6.23
N TYR A 28 -8.83 4.64 5.77
CA TYR A 28 -8.77 4.31 4.34
C TYR A 28 -10.15 4.09 3.70
N GLN A 29 -11.16 3.92 4.55
CA GLN A 29 -12.57 3.88 4.18
C GLN A 29 -13.27 5.21 4.45
N GLY A 30 -12.51 6.26 4.75
CA GLY A 30 -12.99 7.60 5.08
C GLY A 30 -13.79 7.68 6.36
N VAL A 31 -13.62 6.73 7.27
CA VAL A 31 -14.26 6.73 8.60
C VAL A 31 -13.27 7.25 9.63
N TYR A 32 -13.64 8.35 10.28
CA TYR A 32 -12.86 8.99 11.33
C TYR A 32 -13.70 9.02 12.60
N GLY A 33 -13.32 8.20 13.59
CA GLY A 33 -14.16 7.93 14.75
C GLY A 33 -15.49 7.31 14.33
N SER A 34 -16.60 7.99 14.63
CA SER A 34 -17.96 7.53 14.29
C SER A 34 -18.54 8.17 13.01
N SER A 35 -17.75 8.94 12.25
CA SER A 35 -18.27 9.73 11.12
C SER A 35 -17.57 9.41 9.80
N LYS A 36 -18.37 9.29 8.73
CA LYS A 36 -17.90 9.19 7.35
C LYS A 36 -17.54 10.59 6.83
N LYS A 37 -16.31 10.78 6.36
CA LYS A 37 -15.79 12.05 5.83
C LYS A 37 -15.57 12.02 4.32
N HIS A 38 -15.25 10.85 3.77
CA HIS A 38 -15.10 10.64 2.34
C HIS A 38 -15.39 9.18 1.98
N ASP A 39 -15.50 8.93 0.68
CA ASP A 39 -15.59 7.57 0.14
C ASP A 39 -14.26 6.81 0.31
N SER A 40 -14.31 5.49 0.22
CA SER A 40 -13.09 4.68 0.28
C SER A 40 -12.13 5.10 -0.83
N ASP A 41 -10.88 5.37 -0.44
CA ASP A 41 -9.81 5.78 -1.35
C ASP A 41 -8.57 4.88 -1.27
N LEU A 42 -8.70 3.71 -0.62
CA LEU A 42 -7.62 2.73 -0.46
C LEU A 42 -6.96 2.33 -1.79
N ASP A 43 -7.74 2.13 -2.84
CA ASP A 43 -7.22 1.84 -4.20
C ASP A 43 -6.29 2.95 -4.70
N GLN A 44 -6.63 4.22 -4.40
CA GLN A 44 -5.82 5.37 -4.79
C GLN A 44 -4.56 5.49 -3.93
N VAL A 45 -4.66 5.20 -2.62
CA VAL A 45 -3.52 5.15 -1.70
C VAL A 45 -2.48 4.12 -2.16
N ILE A 46 -2.92 2.89 -2.44
CA ILE A 46 -2.05 1.79 -2.88
C ILE A 46 -1.40 2.15 -4.22
N LYS A 47 -2.18 2.68 -5.17
CA LYS A 47 -1.65 3.13 -6.46
C LYS A 47 -0.56 4.19 -6.28
N ARG A 48 -0.78 5.19 -5.42
CA ARG A 48 0.24 6.22 -5.13
C ARG A 48 1.49 5.61 -4.51
N ALA A 49 1.36 4.69 -3.55
CA ALA A 49 2.50 4.06 -2.89
C ALA A 49 3.44 3.37 -3.90
N PHE A 50 2.89 2.53 -4.78
CA PHE A 50 3.68 1.88 -5.83
C PHE A 50 4.24 2.87 -6.87
N GLN A 51 3.49 3.92 -7.24
CA GLN A 51 4.00 4.98 -8.11
C GLN A 51 5.15 5.78 -7.48
N SER A 52 5.22 5.86 -6.15
CA SER A 52 6.31 6.48 -5.40
C SER A 52 7.54 5.57 -5.24
N GLY A 53 7.51 4.34 -5.75
CA GLY A 53 8.66 3.42 -5.76
C GLY A 53 8.68 2.40 -4.63
N LEU A 54 7.56 2.20 -3.92
CA LEU A 54 7.41 1.06 -3.03
C LEU A 54 7.38 -0.25 -3.84
N ASP A 55 8.02 -1.30 -3.36
CA ASP A 55 8.01 -2.65 -3.96
C ASP A 55 7.04 -3.59 -3.23
N LYS A 56 6.95 -3.47 -1.90
CA LYS A 56 6.11 -4.32 -1.05
C LYS A 56 5.52 -3.54 0.12
N ILE A 57 4.37 -4.01 0.58
CA ILE A 57 3.70 -3.54 1.79
C ILE A 57 3.46 -4.76 2.68
N ILE A 58 3.81 -4.65 3.96
CA ILE A 58 3.38 -5.57 5.01
C ILE A 58 2.19 -4.93 5.71
N ILE A 59 1.02 -5.57 5.60
CA ILE A 59 -0.18 -5.12 6.28
C ILE A 59 -0.09 -5.55 7.75
N THR A 60 -0.09 -4.59 8.66
CA THR A 60 -0.12 -4.83 10.09
C THR A 60 -1.54 -5.15 10.54
N ALA A 61 -1.67 -6.18 11.37
CA ALA A 61 -2.91 -6.58 12.00
C ALA A 61 -2.64 -6.86 13.48
N GLY A 62 -3.38 -6.21 14.37
CA GLY A 62 -3.29 -6.39 15.83
C GLY A 62 -4.32 -7.38 16.38
N THR A 63 -5.33 -7.75 15.58
CA THR A 63 -6.40 -8.66 15.99
C THR A 63 -6.63 -9.79 14.97
N HIS A 64 -7.29 -10.88 15.41
CA HIS A 64 -7.72 -11.95 14.51
C HIS A 64 -8.63 -11.43 13.39
N HIS A 65 -9.55 -10.54 13.72
CA HIS A 65 -10.46 -9.96 12.73
C HIS A 65 -9.72 -9.12 11.68
N GLU A 66 -8.78 -8.27 12.11
CA GLU A 66 -7.92 -7.51 11.20
C GLU A 66 -7.04 -8.43 10.35
N THR A 67 -6.61 -9.57 10.90
CA THR A 67 -5.79 -10.54 10.14
C THR A 67 -6.58 -11.11 8.96
N ILE A 68 -7.86 -11.45 9.16
CA ILE A 68 -8.73 -11.91 8.06
C ILE A 68 -8.91 -10.81 7.01
N GLN A 69 -9.21 -9.58 7.43
CA GLN A 69 -9.32 -8.44 6.50
C GLN A 69 -8.02 -8.18 5.74
N ALA A 70 -6.86 -8.26 6.41
CA ALA A 70 -5.56 -8.10 5.78
C ALA A 70 -5.30 -9.19 4.73
N LEU A 71 -5.68 -10.44 4.99
CA LEU A 71 -5.58 -11.53 4.02
C LEU A 71 -6.48 -11.31 2.79
N GLU A 72 -7.68 -10.77 2.98
CA GLU A 72 -8.57 -10.38 1.89
C GLU A 72 -7.95 -9.27 1.03
N LEU A 73 -7.35 -8.25 1.66
CA LEU A 73 -6.63 -7.18 0.96
C LEU A 73 -5.42 -7.74 0.18
N CYS A 74 -4.60 -8.60 0.78
CA CYS A 74 -3.48 -9.26 0.12
C CYS A 74 -3.92 -10.14 -1.07
N SER A 75 -5.15 -10.63 -1.08
CA SER A 75 -5.69 -11.41 -2.19
C SER A 75 -6.27 -10.51 -3.30
N LYS A 76 -6.65 -9.27 -2.96
CA LYS A 76 -7.23 -8.30 -3.89
C LYS A 76 -6.17 -7.58 -4.73
N TYR A 77 -5.00 -7.28 -4.17
CA TYR A 77 -3.92 -6.50 -4.80
C TYR A 77 -2.69 -7.35 -5.11
#